data_AF-A0A314YG91-F1
#
_entry.id   AF-A0A314YG91-F1
#
_cell.length_a   1.000
_cell.length_b   1.000
_cell.length_c   1.000
_cell.angle_alpha   90.00
_cell.angle_beta   90.00
_cell.angle_gamma   90.00
#
_symmetry.space_group_name_H-M   'P 1'
#
loop_
_entity.id
_entity.type
_entity.pdbx_description
1 polymer ?
#
loop_
_entity_poly.entity_id
_entity_poly.type
_entity_poly.pdbx_seq_one_letter_code
_entity_poly.pdbx_strand_id
1 'polypeptide(L)'
;MTASVGSQTLQSDALFADYKPNFAFLFPGQGAQAVGMGREAQSVPAAAELYKKANDILGFDLLDVCINGPKEKLDSTVISQPAIYVTSLAAVELLRARDGGQQIIDSVDVTCGLSLGEYTALAFAGSFSFEDGLNLVK
;
A
#
# COMPACT_ATOMS: atom_id res chain seq x y z
N MET A 1 39.60 -9.04 27.95
CA MET A 1 38.95 -7.79 27.50
C MET A 1 37.61 -8.16 26.89
N THR A 2 36.59 -8.35 27.73
CA THR A 2 35.21 -8.62 27.31
C THR A 2 34.48 -7.27 27.32
N ALA A 3 34.15 -6.76 26.14
CA ALA A 3 33.31 -5.57 26.02
C ALA A 3 31.87 -5.97 26.40
N SER A 4 31.38 -5.42 27.50
CA SER A 4 29.96 -5.41 27.84
C SER A 4 29.24 -4.55 26.80
N VAL A 5 28.40 -5.17 25.97
CA VAL A 5 27.48 -4.45 25.10
C VAL A 5 26.39 -3.89 26.01
N GLY A 6 26.45 -2.59 26.28
CA GLY A 6 25.44 -1.89 27.07
C GLY A 6 24.06 -2.12 26.46
N SER A 7 23.16 -2.68 27.26
CA SER A 7 21.74 -2.74 26.97
C SER A 7 21.25 -1.32 26.69
N GLN A 8 20.95 -1.02 25.42
CA GLN A 8 20.32 0.23 25.07
C GLN A 8 18.94 0.29 25.74
N THR A 9 18.73 1.39 26.45
CA THR A 9 17.52 1.70 27.19
C THR A 9 16.28 1.47 26.32
N LEU A 10 15.37 0.59 26.76
CA LEU A 10 14.02 0.51 26.22
C LEU A 10 13.42 1.92 26.33
N GLN A 11 13.29 2.61 25.20
CA GLN A 11 12.58 3.88 25.13
C GLN A 11 11.14 3.57 25.55
N SER A 12 10.73 4.04 26.73
CA SER A 12 9.41 3.66 27.27
C SER A 12 8.31 4.12 26.34
N ASP A 13 7.29 3.29 26.12
CA ASP A 13 6.06 3.63 25.38
C ASP A 13 5.26 4.80 26.00
N ALA A 14 5.74 5.41 27.08
CA ALA A 14 5.16 6.57 27.73
C ALA A 14 4.87 7.74 26.75
N LEU A 15 5.62 7.85 25.65
CA LEU A 15 5.36 8.85 24.60
C LEU A 15 3.98 8.73 23.94
N PHE A 16 3.38 7.53 23.98
CA PHE A 16 2.07 7.25 23.39
C PHE A 16 1.02 6.85 24.44
N ALA A 17 1.31 7.01 25.74
CA ALA A 17 0.45 6.53 26.82
C ALA A 17 -1.00 7.06 26.74
N ASP A 18 -1.15 8.31 26.28
CA ASP A 18 -2.44 8.97 26.12
C ASP A 18 -2.94 9.00 24.66
N TYR A 19 -2.18 8.44 23.72
CA TYR A 19 -2.56 8.43 22.31
C TYR A 19 -3.72 7.45 22.09
N LYS A 20 -4.77 7.92 21.43
CA LYS A 20 -5.93 7.12 21.05
C LYS A 20 -6.21 7.33 19.57
N PRO A 21 -6.06 6.30 18.72
CA PRO A 21 -6.35 6.43 17.31
C PRO A 21 -7.86 6.59 17.10
N ASN A 22 -8.24 7.48 16.20
CA ASN A 22 -9.64 7.72 15.84
C ASN A 22 -10.01 6.99 14.54
N PHE A 23 -9.13 7.04 13.55
CA PHE A 23 -9.36 6.45 12.23
C PHE A 23 -8.11 5.78 11.72
N ALA A 24 -8.25 4.50 11.34
CA ALA A 24 -7.15 3.72 10.81
C ALA A 24 -7.44 3.22 9.40
N PHE A 25 -6.43 3.28 8.52
CA PHE A 25 -6.44 2.54 7.26
C PHE A 25 -5.63 1.26 7.40
N LEU A 26 -6.27 0.12 7.11
CA LEU A 26 -5.64 -1.19 7.09
C LEU A 26 -5.50 -1.67 5.64
N PHE A 27 -4.27 -1.91 5.21
CA PHE A 27 -3.96 -2.38 3.87
C PHE A 27 -3.79 -3.90 3.83
N PRO A 28 -4.40 -4.59 2.85
CA PRO A 28 -4.36 -6.04 2.77
C PRO A 28 -3.00 -6.57 2.29
N GLY A 29 -2.71 -7.82 2.63
CA GLY A 29 -1.55 -8.56 2.15
C GLY A 29 -1.89 -9.56 1.02
N GLN A 30 -0.93 -10.43 0.72
CA GLN A 30 -1.11 -11.51 -0.27
C GLN A 30 -2.33 -12.38 0.05
N GLY A 31 -3.06 -12.80 -0.99
CA GLY A 31 -4.33 -13.52 -0.89
C GLY A 31 -5.55 -12.63 -1.15
N ALA A 32 -5.39 -11.31 -1.10
CA ALA A 32 -6.45 -10.36 -1.41
C ALA A 32 -6.63 -10.09 -2.92
N GLN A 33 -5.68 -10.52 -3.76
CA GLN A 33 -5.75 -10.31 -5.20
C GLN A 33 -6.94 -11.07 -5.82
N ALA A 34 -7.65 -10.42 -6.73
CA ALA A 34 -8.79 -11.00 -7.43
C ALA A 34 -8.87 -10.45 -8.86
N VAL A 35 -9.20 -11.32 -9.82
CA VAL A 35 -9.44 -10.90 -11.21
C VAL A 35 -10.59 -9.89 -11.23
N GLY A 36 -10.38 -8.76 -11.90
CA GLY A 36 -11.28 -7.62 -11.93
C GLY A 36 -10.88 -6.49 -10.98
N MET A 37 -9.89 -6.69 -10.09
CA MET A 37 -9.35 -5.62 -9.25
C MET A 37 -8.74 -4.50 -10.10
N GLY A 38 -8.75 -3.27 -9.58
CA GLY A 38 -8.20 -2.12 -10.29
C GLY A 38 -9.07 -1.54 -11.41
N ARG A 39 -10.16 -2.20 -11.81
CA ARG A 39 -11.05 -1.72 -12.90
C ARG A 39 -11.54 -0.29 -12.68
N GLU A 40 -11.95 0.04 -11.46
CA GLU A 40 -12.46 1.38 -11.12
C GLU A 40 -11.39 2.47 -11.23
N ALA A 41 -10.10 2.13 -11.13
CA ALA A 41 -9.02 3.11 -11.18
C ALA A 41 -9.00 3.90 -12.50
N GLN A 42 -9.53 3.33 -13.58
CA GLN A 42 -9.63 4.01 -14.88
C GLN A 42 -10.59 5.21 -14.86
N SER A 43 -11.50 5.29 -13.88
CA SER A 43 -12.45 6.39 -13.75
C SER A 43 -11.87 7.65 -13.11
N VAL A 44 -10.71 7.54 -12.45
CA VAL A 44 -10.04 8.64 -11.74
C VAL A 44 -8.62 8.81 -12.29
N PRO A 45 -8.28 9.95 -12.91
CA PRO A 45 -6.97 10.16 -13.53
C PRO A 45 -5.78 9.87 -12.61
N ALA A 46 -5.84 10.29 -11.34
CA ALA A 46 -4.78 10.04 -10.37
C ALA A 46 -4.57 8.53 -10.09
N ALA A 47 -5.65 7.76 -10.03
CA ALA A 47 -5.59 6.32 -9.83
C ALA A 47 -5.06 5.60 -11.09
N ALA A 48 -5.47 6.04 -12.28
CA ALA A 48 -4.97 5.50 -13.55
C ALA A 48 -3.46 5.76 -13.75
N GLU A 49 -2.97 6.94 -13.34
CA GLU A 49 -1.54 7.27 -13.43
C GLU A 49 -0.66 6.37 -12.54
N LEU A 50 -1.17 5.85 -11.41
CA LEU A 50 -0.43 4.89 -10.58
C LEU A 50 -0.16 3.58 -11.33
N TYR A 51 -1.14 3.07 -12.07
CA TYR A 51 -0.92 1.88 -12.91
C TYR A 51 0.05 2.16 -14.05
N LYS A 52 -0.02 3.34 -14.66
CA LYS A 52 0.92 3.72 -15.72
C LYS A 52 2.36 3.79 -15.20
N LYS A 53 2.58 4.44 -14.06
CA LYS A 53 3.89 4.44 -13.38
C LYS A 53 4.36 3.03 -13.03
N ALA A 54 3.43 2.17 -12.59
CA ALA A 54 3.75 0.79 -12.30
C ALA A 54 4.19 0.04 -13.56
N ASN A 55 3.51 0.25 -14.69
CA ASN A 55 3.88 -0.36 -15.96
C ASN A 55 5.29 0.05 -16.41
N ASP A 56 5.67 1.32 -16.21
CA ASP A 56 7.02 1.81 -16.52
C ASP A 56 8.10 1.12 -15.66
N ILE A 57 7.81 0.80 -14.41
CA ILE A 57 8.74 0.13 -13.47
C ILE A 57 8.80 -1.38 -13.67
N LEU A 58 7.66 -2.00 -13.98
CA LEU A 58 7.50 -3.45 -14.08
C LEU A 58 7.80 -3.98 -15.49
N GLY A 59 7.66 -3.14 -16.51
CA GLY A 59 7.88 -3.50 -17.92
C GLY A 59 6.74 -4.29 -18.56
N PHE A 60 5.56 -4.32 -17.94
CA PHE A 60 4.35 -4.95 -18.49
C PHE A 60 3.09 -4.23 -18.01
N ASP A 61 1.95 -4.49 -18.66
CA ASP A 61 0.66 -3.94 -18.26
C ASP A 61 0.09 -4.67 -17.04
N LEU A 62 0.29 -4.10 -15.85
CA LEU A 62 -0.21 -4.65 -14.60
C LEU A 62 -1.74 -4.58 -14.53
N LEU A 63 -2.35 -3.52 -15.07
CA LEU A 63 -3.79 -3.31 -15.01
C LEU A 63 -4.53 -4.37 -15.84
N ASP A 64 -4.01 -4.71 -17.02
CA ASP A 64 -4.55 -5.80 -17.84
C ASP A 64 -4.57 -7.12 -17.06
N VAL A 65 -3.46 -7.49 -16.41
CA VAL A 65 -3.39 -8.72 -15.61
C VAL A 65 -4.36 -8.68 -14.42
N CYS A 66 -4.50 -7.52 -13.76
CA CYS A 66 -5.45 -7.34 -12.66
C CYS A 66 -6.91 -7.52 -13.11
N ILE A 67 -7.27 -6.97 -14.27
CA ILE A 67 -8.65 -6.93 -14.76
C ILE A 67 -9.05 -8.22 -15.47
N ASN A 68 -8.17 -8.75 -16.32
CA ASN A 68 -8.47 -9.82 -17.26
C ASN A 68 -7.82 -11.16 -16.85
N GLY A 69 -6.83 -11.16 -15.95
CA GLY A 69 -6.15 -12.37 -15.49
C GLY A 69 -5.10 -12.89 -16.49
N PRO A 70 -4.86 -14.21 -16.57
CA PRO A 70 -5.58 -15.28 -15.87
C PRO A 70 -5.31 -15.29 -14.36
N LYS A 71 -6.22 -15.90 -13.58
CA LYS A 71 -6.14 -15.93 -12.11
C LYS A 71 -4.83 -16.53 -11.62
N GLU A 72 -4.36 -17.59 -12.26
CA GLU A 72 -3.13 -18.30 -11.88
C GLU A 72 -1.89 -17.41 -12.02
N LYS A 73 -1.87 -16.54 -13.04
CA LYS A 73 -0.81 -15.55 -13.21
C LYS A 73 -0.89 -14.48 -12.12
N LEU A 74 -2.08 -13.97 -11.84
CA LEU A 74 -2.32 -12.98 -10.79
C LEU A 74 -1.97 -13.52 -9.39
N ASP A 75 -2.21 -14.81 -9.14
CA ASP A 75 -1.90 -15.47 -7.87
C ASP A 75 -0.41 -15.73 -7.64
N SER A 76 0.43 -15.63 -8.68
CA SER A 76 1.87 -15.74 -8.49
C SER A 76 2.39 -14.58 -7.61
N THR A 77 3.29 -14.87 -6.67
CA THR A 77 3.82 -13.84 -5.74
C THR A 77 4.46 -12.65 -6.47
N VAL A 78 5.12 -12.90 -7.61
CA VAL A 78 5.75 -11.86 -8.46
C VAL A 78 4.73 -10.87 -9.03
N ILE A 79 3.47 -11.30 -9.22
CA ILE A 79 2.41 -10.42 -9.76
C ILE A 79 1.46 -9.94 -8.67
N SER A 80 1.04 -10.83 -7.77
CA SER A 80 0.11 -10.48 -6.69
C SER A 80 0.63 -9.37 -5.80
N GLN A 81 1.93 -9.35 -5.47
CA GLN A 81 2.48 -8.31 -4.61
C GLN A 81 2.41 -6.90 -5.24
N PRO A 82 2.96 -6.64 -6.44
CA PRO A 82 2.79 -5.34 -7.07
C PRO A 82 1.32 -5.04 -7.39
N ALA A 83 0.52 -6.04 -7.76
CA ALA A 83 -0.90 -5.86 -8.01
C ALA A 83 -1.65 -5.32 -6.77
N ILE A 84 -1.45 -5.93 -5.59
CA ILE A 84 -2.09 -5.51 -4.34
C ILE A 84 -1.60 -4.13 -3.93
N TYR A 85 -0.30 -3.87 -4.02
CA TYR A 85 0.30 -2.58 -3.66
C TYR A 85 -0.30 -1.44 -4.49
N VAL A 86 -0.24 -1.56 -5.82
CA VAL A 86 -0.73 -0.51 -6.75
C VAL A 86 -2.23 -0.33 -6.61
N THR A 87 -3.00 -1.43 -6.54
CA THR A 87 -4.46 -1.37 -6.42
C THR A 87 -4.91 -0.72 -5.11
N SER A 88 -4.19 -0.98 -4.02
CA SER A 88 -4.50 -0.40 -2.72
C SER A 88 -4.31 1.13 -2.71
N LEU A 89 -3.23 1.62 -3.31
CA LEU A 89 -2.99 3.06 -3.43
C LEU A 89 -3.92 3.71 -4.46
N ALA A 90 -4.25 3.02 -5.55
CA ALA A 90 -5.28 3.46 -6.48
C ALA A 90 -6.67 3.57 -5.81
N ALA A 91 -6.99 2.68 -4.86
CA ALA A 91 -8.22 2.78 -4.06
C ALA A 91 -8.24 4.02 -3.16
N VAL A 92 -7.08 4.45 -2.64
CA VAL A 92 -6.98 5.72 -1.90
C VAL A 92 -7.28 6.91 -2.82
N GLU A 93 -6.76 6.91 -4.05
CA GLU A 93 -7.05 7.98 -5.02
C GLU A 93 -8.52 7.97 -5.48
N LEU A 94 -9.13 6.79 -5.61
CA LEU A 94 -10.57 6.66 -5.82
C LEU A 94 -11.38 7.22 -4.66
N LEU A 95 -10.97 6.97 -3.42
CA LEU A 95 -11.59 7.57 -2.24
C LEU A 95 -11.44 9.08 -2.25
N ARG A 96 -10.22 9.59 -2.52
CA ARG A 96 -9.91 11.03 -2.58
C ARG A 96 -10.82 11.79 -3.54
N ALA A 97 -11.16 11.17 -4.67
CA ALA A 97 -12.01 11.76 -5.70
C ALA A 97 -13.50 11.83 -5.34
N ARG A 98 -13.95 11.13 -4.28
CA ARG A 98 -15.34 11.19 -3.81
C ARG A 98 -15.60 12.42 -2.96
N ASP A 99 -16.85 12.88 -2.92
CA ASP A 99 -17.28 13.95 -2.02
C ASP A 99 -16.98 13.56 -0.56
N GLY A 100 -16.24 14.42 0.16
CA GLY A 100 -15.81 14.13 1.54
C GLY A 100 -14.58 13.22 1.65
N GLY A 101 -14.07 12.70 0.53
CA GLY A 101 -12.99 11.70 0.52
C GLY A 101 -11.67 12.21 1.07
N GLN A 102 -11.27 13.42 0.69
CA GLN A 102 -10.05 14.04 1.20
C GLN A 102 -10.13 14.24 2.73
N GLN A 103 -11.28 14.64 3.25
CA GLN A 103 -11.49 14.82 4.69
C GLN A 103 -11.38 13.49 5.45
N ILE A 104 -11.86 12.39 4.87
CA ILE A 104 -11.68 11.04 5.44
C ILE A 104 -10.18 10.70 5.48
N ILE A 105 -9.45 10.90 4.38
CA ILE A 105 -8.01 10.61 4.30
C ILE A 105 -7.23 11.44 5.32
N ASP A 106 -7.53 12.74 5.44
CA ASP A 106 -6.88 13.65 6.39
C ASP A 106 -7.22 13.33 7.86
N SER A 107 -8.33 12.62 8.11
CA SER A 107 -8.72 12.17 9.45
C SER A 107 -7.99 10.91 9.92
N VAL A 108 -7.30 10.20 9.02
CA VAL A 108 -6.56 8.97 9.34
C VAL A 108 -5.32 9.33 10.15
N ASP A 109 -5.27 8.83 11.38
CA ASP A 109 -4.16 9.06 12.31
C ASP A 109 -3.26 7.83 12.48
N VAL A 110 -3.71 6.66 12.03
CA VAL A 110 -2.92 5.42 11.98
C VAL A 110 -3.08 4.72 10.64
N THR A 111 -2.00 4.10 10.18
CA THR A 111 -2.10 3.10 9.11
C THR A 111 -1.39 1.82 9.51
N CYS A 112 -1.92 0.70 9.06
CA CYS A 112 -1.39 -0.63 9.30
C CYS A 112 -1.49 -1.44 8.02
N GLY A 113 -0.74 -2.52 7.95
CA GLY A 113 -0.85 -3.45 6.84
C GLY A 113 -0.46 -4.86 7.22
N LEU A 114 -1.05 -5.83 6.53
CA LEU A 114 -0.76 -7.26 6.76
C LEU A 114 0.35 -7.72 5.81
N SER A 115 1.50 -8.13 6.34
CA SER A 115 2.64 -8.63 5.54
C SER A 115 3.03 -7.60 4.46
N LEU A 116 2.91 -7.93 3.17
CA LEU A 116 3.09 -6.97 2.08
C LEU A 116 2.33 -5.64 2.29
N GLY A 117 1.13 -5.69 2.85
CA GLY A 117 0.31 -4.50 3.10
C GLY A 117 1.03 -3.47 3.97
N GLU A 118 2.03 -3.86 4.77
CA GLU A 118 2.86 -2.94 5.55
C GLU A 118 3.62 -1.96 4.64
N TYR A 119 4.13 -2.41 3.50
CA TYR A 119 4.77 -1.53 2.51
C TYR A 119 3.76 -0.54 1.90
N THR A 120 2.53 -0.99 1.65
CA THR A 120 1.45 -0.11 1.21
C THR A 120 1.12 0.94 2.28
N ALA A 121 1.05 0.53 3.54
CA ALA A 121 0.80 1.42 4.67
C ALA A 121 1.91 2.48 4.81
N LEU A 122 3.18 2.07 4.73
CA LEU A 122 4.33 2.96 4.78
C LEU A 122 4.36 3.94 3.61
N ALA A 123 4.01 3.49 2.40
CA ALA A 123 3.87 4.36 1.23
C ALA A 123 2.76 5.40 1.42
N PHE A 124 1.59 4.97 1.90
CA PHE A 124 0.47 5.86 2.21
C PHE A 124 0.85 6.90 3.27
N ALA A 125 1.60 6.50 4.30
CA ALA A 125 2.13 7.38 5.33
C ALA A 125 3.27 8.31 4.84
N GLY A 126 3.72 8.18 3.58
CA GLY A 126 4.79 9.00 3.01
C GLY A 126 6.19 8.66 3.53
N SER A 127 6.39 7.46 4.08
CA SER A 127 7.73 7.02 4.56
C SER A 127 8.72 6.83 3.41
N PHE A 128 8.23 6.51 2.22
CA PHE A 128 8.97 6.45 0.96
C PHE A 128 8.03 6.75 -0.22
N SER A 129 8.60 6.96 -1.40
CA SER A 129 7.83 7.23 -2.62
C SER A 129 7.07 6.00 -3.11
N PHE A 130 6.03 6.20 -3.92
CA PHE A 130 5.32 5.09 -4.58
C PHE A 130 6.28 4.20 -5.37
N GLU A 131 7.21 4.82 -6.09
CA GLU A 131 8.19 4.16 -6.94
C GLU A 131 9.16 3.31 -6.12
N ASP A 132 9.66 3.81 -4.98
CA ASP A 132 10.52 3.05 -4.08
C ASP A 132 9.76 1.85 -3.48
N GLY A 133 8.52 2.07 -3.03
CA GLY A 133 7.67 1.00 -2.51
C GLY A 133 7.41 -0.09 -3.54
N LEU A 134 7.10 0.29 -4.79
CA LEU A 134 6.91 -0.68 -5.86
C LEU A 134 8.20 -1.47 -6.16
N ASN A 135 9.36 -0.83 -6.10
CA ASN A 135 10.64 -1.50 -6.29
C ASN A 135 10.97 -2.53 -5.19
N LEU A 136 10.45 -2.34 -3.98
CA LEU A 136 10.63 -3.28 -2.87
C LEU A 136 9.74 -4.53 -2.99
N VAL A 137 8.59 -4.42 -3.68
CA VAL A 137 7.55 -5.47 -3.69
C VAL A 137 7.41 -6.20 -5.03
N LYS A 138 8.16 -5.80 -6.06
CA LYS A 138 8.13 -6.40 -7.41
C LYS A 138 8.90 -7.71 -7.54
#